data_AF-A0A5N8YF61-F1
#
_entry.id   AF-A0A5N8YF61-F1
#
_cell.length_a   1.000
_cell.length_b   1.000
_cell.length_c   1.000
_cell.angle_alpha   90.00
_cell.angle_beta   90.00
_cell.angle_gamma   90.00
#
_symmetry.space_group_name_H-M   'P 1'
#
loop_
_entity.id
_entity.type
_entity.pdbx_description
1 polymer ?
#
loop_
_entity_poly.entity_id
_entity_poly.type
_entity_poly.pdbx_seq_one_letter_code
_entity_poly.pdbx_strand_id
1 'polypeptide(L)'
;MFRRENILEFAYLFTGLLVGVITGLLIGALRWKSQLSSAQAEVQAERDAAKLVHANASEMSDRFKSLAAESLKNNSESFLTLAKENLGTFQQLAKTDLDKKKNSFEQLVKPVQQSLKEVGQTLQSIEKARIGDQSSLKSQVENLSKQTGELANALRRPAIRGRWGEMQLRRVVEIAGMTEYCDFAEQVTVEGPEDKRLRPDMTIKLAGGKQIVVDAKTPMDAYLNSIETDDEESREEALGVHLAQMRDHVTNLSSKQYWDQFESSPELAVMFVPADSLFMAALDKDPNLVEWAAERHVFIASPITLITVLKAVAIGVD
;
A
#
# COMPACT_ATOMS: atom_id res chain seq x y z
N MET A 1 -154.33 33.25 19.53
CA MET A 1 -153.57 34.47 19.15
C MET A 1 -152.21 34.37 19.85
N PHE A 2 -151.09 34.66 19.16
CA PHE A 2 -149.67 34.44 19.52
C PHE A 2 -149.03 33.06 19.22
N ARG A 3 -148.62 32.79 17.96
CA ARG A 3 -147.53 31.84 17.63
C ARG A 3 -147.12 31.79 16.13
N ARG A 4 -146.57 32.86 15.55
CA ARG A 4 -145.98 32.75 14.19
C ARG A 4 -144.73 33.58 13.88
N GLU A 5 -144.29 34.47 14.77
CA GLU A 5 -143.13 35.34 14.48
C GLU A 5 -141.75 34.75 14.84
N ASN A 6 -141.67 33.74 15.73
CA ASN A 6 -140.37 33.24 16.22
C ASN A 6 -139.65 32.21 15.33
N ILE A 7 -140.28 31.67 14.28
CA ILE A 7 -139.67 30.58 13.48
C ILE A 7 -138.65 31.12 12.46
N LEU A 8 -138.86 32.34 11.97
CA LEU A 8 -137.98 32.95 10.96
C LEU A 8 -136.63 33.36 11.54
N GLU A 9 -136.56 33.84 12.79
CA GLU A 9 -135.29 34.23 13.41
C GLU A 9 -134.34 33.04 13.67
N PHE A 10 -134.88 31.89 14.07
CA PHE A 10 -134.07 30.69 14.29
C PHE A 10 -133.44 30.15 12.99
N ALA A 11 -134.09 30.32 11.84
CA ALA A 11 -133.57 29.86 10.56
C ALA A 11 -132.33 30.66 10.09
N TYR A 12 -132.32 31.98 10.31
CA TYR A 12 -131.17 32.83 9.96
C TYR A 12 -129.95 32.59 10.87
N LEU A 13 -130.17 32.31 12.14
CA LEU A 13 -129.08 31.95 13.06
C LEU A 13 -128.41 30.64 12.67
N PHE A 14 -129.19 29.64 12.23
CA PHE A 14 -128.65 28.33 11.86
C PHE A 14 -127.87 28.36 10.54
N THR A 15 -128.32 29.13 9.54
CA THR A 15 -127.59 29.30 8.28
C THR A 15 -126.30 30.08 8.47
N GLY A 16 -126.29 31.11 9.32
CA GLY A 16 -125.07 31.85 9.69
C GLY A 16 -124.02 30.95 10.37
N LEU A 17 -124.44 30.06 11.27
CA LEU A 17 -123.55 29.12 11.95
C LEU A 17 -122.93 28.11 10.98
N LEU A 18 -123.73 27.54 10.06
CA LEU A 18 -123.26 26.58 9.06
C LEU A 18 -122.20 27.19 8.12
N VAL A 19 -122.43 28.42 7.65
CA VAL A 19 -121.46 29.13 6.80
C VAL A 19 -120.17 29.43 7.56
N GLY A 20 -120.26 29.81 8.84
CA GLY A 20 -119.09 30.03 9.70
C GLY A 20 -118.24 28.76 9.90
N VAL A 21 -118.87 27.60 10.09
CA VAL A 21 -118.16 26.32 10.27
C VAL A 21 -117.47 25.89 8.97
N ILE A 22 -118.15 26.00 7.83
CA ILE A 22 -117.59 25.61 6.52
C ILE A 22 -116.41 26.51 6.14
N THR A 23 -116.54 27.82 6.34
CA THR A 23 -115.44 28.77 6.08
C THR A 23 -114.26 28.55 7.04
N GLY A 24 -114.52 28.26 8.32
CA GLY A 24 -113.48 27.90 9.29
C GLY A 24 -112.69 26.63 8.90
N LEU A 25 -113.38 25.58 8.47
CA LEU A 25 -112.76 24.33 8.03
C LEU A 25 -111.93 24.51 6.75
N LEU A 26 -112.42 25.30 5.79
CA LEU A 26 -111.70 25.62 4.55
C LEU A 26 -110.40 26.39 4.82
N ILE A 27 -110.46 27.42 5.68
CA ILE A 27 -109.29 28.21 6.07
C ILE A 27 -108.29 27.34 6.85
N GLY A 28 -108.79 26.46 7.74
CA GLY A 28 -107.96 25.51 8.48
C GLY A 28 -107.22 24.52 7.56
N ALA A 29 -107.91 23.93 6.59
CA ALA A 29 -107.32 23.00 5.64
C ALA A 29 -106.28 23.66 4.71
N LEU A 30 -106.56 24.89 4.25
CA LEU A 30 -105.61 25.67 3.45
C LEU A 30 -104.35 26.01 4.24
N ARG A 31 -104.49 26.44 5.50
CA ARG A 31 -103.34 26.69 6.39
C ARG A 31 -102.55 25.42 6.66
N TRP A 32 -103.22 24.31 6.95
CA TRP A 32 -102.56 23.01 7.18
C TRP A 32 -101.76 22.55 5.96
N LYS A 33 -102.35 22.66 4.76
CA LYS A 33 -101.66 22.30 3.51
C LYS A 33 -100.44 23.18 3.25
N SER A 34 -100.52 24.48 3.52
CA SER A 34 -99.40 25.41 3.37
C SER A 34 -98.27 25.18 4.38
N GLN A 35 -98.61 24.77 5.60
CA GLN A 35 -97.62 24.40 6.63
C GLN A 35 -96.95 23.07 6.29
N LEU A 36 -97.69 22.10 5.75
CA LEU A 36 -97.11 20.82 5.34
C LEU A 36 -96.17 20.96 4.14
N SER A 37 -96.50 21.82 3.17
CA SER A 37 -95.65 22.06 1.99
C SER A 37 -94.36 22.80 2.35
N SER A 38 -94.40 23.72 3.31
CA SER A 38 -93.20 24.44 3.77
C SER A 38 -92.27 23.52 4.56
N ALA A 39 -92.81 22.69 5.47
CA ALA A 39 -92.02 21.70 6.19
C ALA A 39 -91.38 20.65 5.26
N GLN A 40 -92.07 20.22 4.20
CA GLN A 40 -91.51 19.30 3.21
C GLN A 40 -90.40 19.95 2.36
N ALA A 41 -90.53 21.22 2.00
CA ALA A 41 -89.51 21.95 1.25
C ALA A 41 -88.22 22.14 2.07
N GLU A 42 -88.33 22.39 3.37
CA GLU A 42 -87.18 22.54 4.28
C GLU A 42 -86.41 21.22 4.42
N VAL A 43 -87.11 20.10 4.61
CA VAL A 43 -86.48 18.76 4.70
C VAL A 43 -85.82 18.34 3.38
N GLN A 44 -86.37 18.73 2.23
CA GLN A 44 -85.74 18.46 0.93
C GLN A 44 -84.48 19.32 0.72
N ALA A 45 -84.54 20.61 1.10
CA ALA A 45 -83.39 21.51 1.02
C ALA A 45 -82.21 21.02 1.89
N GLU A 46 -82.49 20.54 3.11
CA GLU A 46 -81.45 19.94 3.97
C GLU A 46 -80.85 18.66 3.37
N ARG A 47 -81.68 17.79 2.78
CA ARG A 47 -81.20 16.56 2.13
C ARG A 47 -80.33 16.83 0.91
N ASP A 48 -80.69 17.83 0.11
CA ASP A 48 -79.90 18.18 -1.07
C ASP A 48 -78.60 18.91 -0.69
N ALA A 49 -78.62 19.73 0.38
CA ALA A 49 -77.40 20.27 0.97
C ALA A 49 -76.48 19.16 1.51
N ALA A 50 -77.02 18.16 2.21
CA ALA A 50 -76.24 17.03 2.71
C ALA A 50 -75.63 16.18 1.58
N LYS A 51 -76.36 15.95 0.49
CA LYS A 51 -75.82 15.26 -0.70
C LYS A 51 -74.70 16.06 -1.36
N LEU A 52 -74.84 17.37 -1.46
CA LEU A 52 -73.81 18.24 -2.05
C LEU A 52 -72.51 18.22 -1.22
N VAL A 53 -72.65 18.26 0.11
CA VAL A 53 -71.51 18.16 1.05
C VAL A 53 -70.83 16.80 0.93
N HIS A 54 -71.59 15.70 0.87
CA HIS A 54 -71.02 14.36 0.68
C HIS A 54 -70.33 14.19 -0.68
N ALA A 55 -70.91 14.72 -1.76
CA ALA A 55 -70.30 14.68 -3.08
C ALA A 55 -68.97 15.44 -3.11
N ASN A 56 -68.93 16.66 -2.57
CA ASN A 56 -67.71 17.47 -2.47
C ASN A 56 -66.65 16.81 -1.57
N ALA A 57 -67.06 16.17 -0.47
CA ALA A 57 -66.14 15.45 0.41
C ALA A 57 -65.49 14.24 -0.30
N SER A 58 -66.27 13.50 -1.11
CA SER A 58 -65.74 12.39 -1.92
C SER A 58 -64.75 12.90 -2.96
N GLU A 59 -65.10 13.96 -3.70
CA GLU A 59 -64.23 14.55 -4.71
C GLU A 59 -62.92 15.08 -4.09
N MET A 60 -63.00 15.73 -2.93
CA MET A 60 -61.82 16.19 -2.20
C MET A 60 -60.93 15.03 -1.74
N SER A 61 -61.53 13.93 -1.24
CA SER A 61 -60.80 12.71 -0.87
C SER A 61 -60.07 12.12 -2.07
N ASP A 62 -60.71 12.07 -3.23
CA ASP A 62 -60.10 11.49 -4.44
C ASP A 62 -58.98 12.38 -4.99
N ARG A 63 -59.16 13.71 -4.98
CA ARG A 63 -58.09 14.68 -5.29
C ARG A 63 -56.92 14.57 -4.31
N PHE A 64 -57.19 14.41 -3.02
CA PHE A 64 -56.15 14.24 -2.01
C PHE A 64 -55.37 12.94 -2.19
N LYS A 65 -56.05 11.82 -2.47
CA LYS A 65 -55.39 10.54 -2.79
C LYS A 65 -54.50 10.66 -4.03
N SER A 66 -54.97 11.32 -5.09
CA SER A 66 -54.19 11.52 -6.30
C SER A 66 -52.96 12.40 -6.04
N LEU A 67 -53.13 13.52 -5.33
CA LEU A 67 -52.02 14.43 -5.02
C LEU A 67 -50.99 13.78 -4.08
N ALA A 68 -51.43 12.99 -3.11
CA ALA A 68 -50.55 12.24 -2.21
C ALA A 68 -49.78 11.16 -2.98
N ALA A 69 -50.43 10.42 -3.88
CA ALA A 69 -49.79 9.42 -4.72
C ALA A 69 -48.75 10.06 -5.66
N GLU A 70 -49.08 11.21 -6.26
CA GLU A 70 -48.19 11.95 -7.14
C GLU A 70 -47.00 12.56 -6.38
N SER A 71 -47.23 13.18 -5.22
CA SER A 71 -46.17 13.72 -4.38
C SER A 71 -45.22 12.63 -3.86
N LEU A 72 -45.75 11.48 -3.44
CA LEU A 72 -44.94 10.34 -2.99
C LEU A 72 -44.11 9.75 -4.14
N LYS A 73 -44.70 9.65 -5.34
CA LYS A 73 -43.98 9.19 -6.54
C LYS A 73 -42.85 10.14 -6.90
N ASN A 74 -43.12 11.44 -6.96
CA ASN A 74 -42.14 12.47 -7.29
C ASN A 74 -40.99 12.54 -6.27
N ASN A 75 -41.30 12.38 -4.97
CA ASN A 75 -40.29 12.32 -3.92
C ASN A 75 -39.43 11.05 -4.01
N SER A 76 -40.05 9.89 -4.30
CA SER A 76 -39.31 8.63 -4.48
C SER A 76 -38.37 8.69 -5.68
N GLU A 77 -38.83 9.23 -6.82
CA GLU A 77 -37.99 9.42 -8.02
C GLU A 77 -36.85 10.40 -7.79
N SER A 78 -37.11 11.52 -7.09
CA SER A 78 -36.08 12.50 -6.72
C SER A 78 -35.04 11.88 -5.78
N PHE A 79 -35.47 11.12 -4.78
CA PHE A 79 -34.58 10.43 -3.85
C PHE A 79 -33.71 9.38 -4.56
N LEU A 80 -34.30 8.58 -5.47
CA LEU A 80 -33.55 7.60 -6.26
C LEU A 80 -32.54 8.26 -7.20
N THR A 81 -32.86 9.43 -7.73
CA THR A 81 -31.97 10.22 -8.59
C THR A 81 -30.78 10.74 -7.79
N LEU A 82 -31.03 11.37 -6.63
CA LEU A 82 -30.00 11.86 -5.72
C LEU A 82 -29.14 10.71 -5.15
N ALA A 83 -29.74 9.57 -4.87
CA ALA A 83 -29.01 8.38 -4.41
C ALA A 83 -28.07 7.86 -5.50
N LYS A 84 -28.53 7.76 -6.76
CA LYS A 84 -27.70 7.34 -7.90
C LYS A 84 -26.56 8.32 -8.18
N GLU A 85 -26.83 9.61 -8.11
CA GLU A 85 -25.82 10.66 -8.34
C GLU A 85 -24.74 10.64 -7.26
N ASN A 86 -25.12 10.54 -5.98
CA ASN A 86 -24.19 10.41 -4.88
C ASN A 86 -23.36 9.11 -4.95
N LEU A 87 -23.98 7.98 -5.29
CA LEU A 87 -23.26 6.70 -5.42
C LEU A 87 -22.29 6.73 -6.60
N GLY A 88 -22.68 7.37 -7.72
CA GLY A 88 -21.82 7.57 -8.89
C GLY A 88 -20.59 8.43 -8.56
N THR A 89 -20.78 9.52 -7.81
CA THR A 89 -19.67 10.37 -7.34
C THR A 89 -18.75 9.64 -6.38
N PHE A 90 -19.28 8.89 -5.41
CA PHE A 90 -18.45 8.05 -4.52
C PHE A 90 -17.66 6.98 -5.28
N GLN A 91 -18.27 6.32 -6.26
CA GLN A 91 -17.59 5.31 -7.07
C GLN A 91 -16.49 5.91 -7.96
N GLN A 92 -16.71 7.12 -8.47
CA GLN A 92 -15.73 7.84 -9.28
C GLN A 92 -14.58 8.41 -8.43
N LEU A 93 -14.86 8.90 -7.23
CA LEU A 93 -13.84 9.31 -6.26
C LEU A 93 -13.01 8.11 -5.79
N ALA A 94 -13.63 6.96 -5.52
CA ALA A 94 -12.93 5.74 -5.13
C ALA A 94 -12.02 5.19 -6.25
N LYS A 95 -12.49 5.22 -7.51
CA LYS A 95 -11.65 4.88 -8.68
C LYS A 95 -10.49 5.86 -8.85
N THR A 96 -10.75 7.16 -8.69
CA THR A 96 -9.72 8.20 -8.82
C THR A 96 -8.67 8.12 -7.70
N ASP A 97 -9.07 7.79 -6.47
CA ASP A 97 -8.14 7.59 -5.35
C ASP A 97 -7.30 6.32 -5.53
N LEU A 98 -7.90 5.23 -6.02
CA LEU A 98 -7.18 4.00 -6.37
C LEU A 98 -6.20 4.23 -7.53
N ASP A 99 -6.59 4.98 -8.57
CA ASP A 99 -5.69 5.31 -9.68
C ASP A 99 -4.56 6.26 -9.25
N LYS A 100 -4.83 7.21 -8.35
CA LYS A 100 -3.78 8.05 -7.75
C LYS A 100 -2.81 7.23 -6.91
N LYS A 101 -3.29 6.34 -6.04
CA LYS A 101 -2.43 5.46 -5.23
C LYS A 101 -1.63 4.49 -6.08
N LYS A 102 -2.22 3.92 -7.14
CA LYS A 102 -1.54 3.07 -8.10
C LYS A 102 -0.46 3.84 -8.87
N ASN A 103 -0.74 5.06 -9.31
CA ASN A 103 0.25 5.92 -9.98
C ASN A 103 1.38 6.36 -9.05
N SER A 104 1.10 6.68 -7.78
CA SER A 104 2.13 7.00 -6.78
C SER A 104 2.99 5.78 -6.45
N PHE A 105 2.38 4.58 -6.35
CA PHE A 105 3.11 3.34 -6.18
C PHE A 105 3.97 3.00 -7.41
N GLU A 106 3.44 3.16 -8.62
CA GLU A 106 4.22 3.01 -9.86
C GLU A 106 5.35 4.05 -9.98
N GLN A 107 5.17 5.29 -9.51
CA GLN A 107 6.21 6.32 -9.52
C GLN A 107 7.31 6.07 -8.49
N LEU A 108 7.02 5.40 -7.38
CA LEU A 108 8.02 4.99 -6.38
C LEU A 108 8.76 3.71 -6.79
N VAL A 109 8.06 2.78 -7.45
CA VAL A 109 8.62 1.49 -7.88
C VAL A 109 9.36 1.61 -9.21
N LYS A 110 8.97 2.51 -10.13
CA LYS A 110 9.64 2.71 -11.42
C LYS A 110 11.13 3.04 -11.29
N PRO A 111 11.58 3.97 -10.42
CA PRO A 111 13.00 4.25 -10.24
C PRO A 111 13.77 3.03 -9.79
N VAL A 112 13.22 2.24 -8.85
CA VAL A 112 13.86 1.01 -8.35
C VAL A 112 13.92 -0.07 -9.44
N GLN A 113 12.83 -0.25 -10.19
CA GLN A 113 12.77 -1.20 -11.29
C GLN A 113 13.65 -0.78 -12.48
N GLN A 114 13.78 0.52 -12.73
CA GLN A 114 14.65 1.10 -13.75
C GLN A 114 16.11 0.95 -13.34
N SER A 115 16.48 1.24 -12.10
CA SER A 115 17.83 1.02 -11.58
C SER A 115 18.22 -0.46 -11.57
N LEU A 116 17.31 -1.37 -11.19
CA LEU A 116 17.55 -2.82 -11.28
C LEU A 116 17.70 -3.30 -12.73
N LYS A 117 16.93 -2.72 -13.66
CA LYS A 117 17.04 -3.01 -15.09
C LYS A 117 18.33 -2.45 -15.69
N GLU A 118 18.74 -1.26 -15.30
CA GLU A 118 20.00 -0.64 -15.71
C GLU A 118 21.19 -1.45 -15.18
N VAL A 119 21.17 -1.85 -13.90
CA VAL A 119 22.19 -2.75 -13.32
C VAL A 119 22.20 -4.09 -14.04
N GLY A 120 21.04 -4.69 -14.32
CA GLY A 120 20.94 -5.94 -15.08
C GLY A 120 21.42 -5.81 -16.53
N GLN A 121 21.18 -4.67 -17.19
CA GLN A 121 21.67 -4.37 -18.53
C GLN A 121 23.16 -4.06 -18.55
N THR A 122 23.68 -3.37 -17.53
CA THR A 122 25.11 -3.14 -17.34
C THR A 122 25.82 -4.48 -17.11
N LEU A 123 25.29 -5.35 -16.25
CA LEU A 123 25.79 -6.70 -16.03
C LEU A 123 25.73 -7.55 -17.32
N GLN A 124 24.63 -7.53 -18.07
CA GLN A 124 24.57 -8.22 -19.36
C GLN A 124 25.50 -7.63 -20.42
N SER A 125 25.75 -6.32 -20.40
CA SER A 125 26.70 -5.67 -21.32
C SER A 125 28.15 -5.99 -20.95
N ILE A 126 28.44 -6.13 -19.65
CA ILE A 126 29.72 -6.62 -19.12
C ILE A 126 29.89 -8.11 -19.47
N GLU A 127 28.84 -8.93 -19.34
CA GLU A 127 28.84 -10.36 -19.72
C GLU A 127 29.02 -10.53 -21.24
N LYS A 128 28.37 -9.69 -22.06
CA LYS A 128 28.54 -9.70 -23.52
C LYS A 128 29.90 -9.16 -23.96
N ALA A 129 30.46 -8.17 -23.26
CA ALA A 129 31.84 -7.72 -23.47
C ALA A 129 32.86 -8.79 -23.04
N ARG A 130 32.57 -9.55 -21.98
CA ARG A 130 33.36 -10.70 -21.50
C ARG A 130 33.44 -11.83 -22.53
N ILE A 131 32.40 -12.04 -23.34
CA ILE A 131 32.36 -13.05 -24.41
C ILE A 131 32.96 -12.53 -25.74
N GLY A 132 32.95 -11.21 -25.97
CA GLY A 132 33.42 -10.61 -27.23
C GLY A 132 34.91 -10.29 -27.32
N ASP A 133 35.57 -9.94 -26.20
CA ASP A 133 36.96 -9.42 -26.19
C ASP A 133 38.03 -10.44 -25.80
N GLN A 134 37.70 -11.73 -25.75
CA GLN A 134 38.64 -12.76 -25.27
C GLN A 134 39.84 -13.01 -26.21
N SER A 135 39.86 -12.46 -27.43
CA SER A 135 40.99 -12.55 -28.37
C SER A 135 41.87 -11.29 -28.42
N SER A 136 41.31 -10.10 -28.19
CA SER A 136 42.03 -8.82 -28.22
C SER A 136 42.72 -8.54 -26.88
N LEU A 137 42.04 -8.84 -25.76
CA LEU A 137 42.58 -8.75 -24.40
C LEU A 137 43.71 -9.75 -24.15
N LYS A 138 43.73 -10.93 -24.79
CA LYS A 138 44.80 -11.91 -24.57
C LYS A 138 46.17 -11.35 -24.99
N SER A 139 46.26 -10.60 -26.09
CA SER A 139 47.52 -9.99 -26.55
C SER A 139 47.94 -8.73 -25.78
N GLN A 140 46.98 -7.98 -25.23
CA GLN A 140 47.27 -6.82 -24.37
C GLN A 140 47.59 -7.25 -22.93
N VAL A 141 46.96 -8.32 -22.43
CA VAL A 141 47.24 -8.97 -21.15
C VAL A 141 48.57 -9.71 -21.19
N GLU A 142 49.00 -10.31 -22.30
CA GLU A 142 50.35 -10.91 -22.41
C GLU A 142 51.48 -9.88 -22.31
N ASN A 143 51.28 -8.67 -22.86
CA ASN A 143 52.25 -7.58 -22.74
C ASN A 143 52.21 -6.90 -21.35
N LEU A 144 51.04 -6.81 -20.71
CA LEU A 144 50.93 -6.37 -19.31
C LEU A 144 51.45 -7.43 -18.34
N SER A 145 51.20 -8.73 -18.56
CA SER A 145 51.62 -9.89 -17.77
C SER A 145 53.13 -9.96 -17.58
N LYS A 146 53.91 -9.52 -18.58
CA LYS A 146 55.37 -9.38 -18.45
C LYS A 146 55.82 -8.29 -17.48
N GLN A 147 55.01 -7.25 -17.26
CA GLN A 147 55.27 -6.18 -16.27
C GLN A 147 54.52 -6.42 -14.93
N THR A 148 53.39 -7.15 -14.92
CA THR A 148 52.67 -7.60 -13.72
C THR A 148 53.16 -8.93 -13.15
N GLY A 149 54.04 -9.67 -13.82
CA GLY A 149 54.64 -10.90 -13.29
C GLY A 149 55.43 -10.68 -12.00
N GLU A 150 56.02 -9.50 -11.82
CA GLU A 150 56.66 -9.10 -10.56
C GLU A 150 55.63 -8.83 -9.45
N LEU A 151 54.51 -8.20 -9.79
CA LEU A 151 53.41 -7.95 -8.85
C LEU A 151 52.70 -9.25 -8.45
N ALA A 152 52.40 -10.13 -9.41
CA ALA A 152 51.83 -11.45 -9.16
C ALA A 152 52.75 -12.30 -8.27
N ASN A 153 54.06 -12.33 -8.57
CA ASN A 153 55.05 -13.01 -7.73
C ASN A 153 55.23 -12.37 -6.35
N ALA A 154 55.13 -11.04 -6.24
CA ALA A 154 55.17 -10.36 -4.95
C ALA A 154 53.92 -10.70 -4.12
N LEU A 155 52.76 -10.76 -4.74
CA LEU A 155 51.49 -11.09 -4.09
C LEU A 155 51.35 -12.57 -3.69
N ARG A 156 52.19 -13.47 -4.23
CA ARG A 156 52.35 -14.84 -3.72
C ARG A 156 53.03 -14.89 -2.35
N ARG A 157 53.73 -13.83 -1.93
CA ARG A 157 54.36 -13.77 -0.61
C ARG A 157 53.31 -13.40 0.45
N PRO A 158 53.09 -14.23 1.50
CA PRO A 158 52.02 -14.00 2.48
C PRO A 158 52.03 -12.61 3.12
N ALA A 159 53.22 -12.08 3.45
CA ALA A 159 53.35 -10.77 4.08
C ALA A 159 52.98 -9.59 3.17
N ILE A 160 53.30 -9.68 1.88
CA ILE A 160 52.96 -8.62 0.90
C ILE A 160 51.47 -8.67 0.60
N ARG A 161 50.94 -9.89 0.46
CA ARG A 161 49.53 -10.15 0.20
C ARG A 161 48.61 -9.62 1.30
N GLY A 162 48.94 -9.88 2.57
CA GLY A 162 48.16 -9.35 3.70
C GLY A 162 48.14 -7.82 3.70
N ARG A 163 49.30 -7.18 3.54
CA ARG A 163 49.41 -5.71 3.46
C ARG A 163 48.65 -5.12 2.29
N TRP A 164 48.65 -5.81 1.14
CA TRP A 164 47.87 -5.38 -0.02
C TRP A 164 46.36 -5.48 0.25
N GLY A 165 45.90 -6.55 0.91
CA GLY A 165 44.52 -6.68 1.36
C GLY A 165 44.09 -5.55 2.31
N GLU A 166 44.91 -5.23 3.31
CA GLU A 166 44.67 -4.12 4.25
C GLU A 166 44.65 -2.75 3.54
N MET A 167 45.61 -2.50 2.65
CA MET A 167 45.65 -1.26 1.84
C MET A 167 44.38 -1.12 0.99
N GLN A 168 43.94 -2.20 0.36
CA GLN A 168 42.75 -2.20 -0.48
C GLN A 168 41.49 -1.98 0.35
N LEU A 169 41.41 -2.56 1.55
CA LEU A 169 40.32 -2.32 2.49
C LEU A 169 40.23 -0.83 2.87
N ARG A 170 41.35 -0.22 3.27
CA ARG A 170 41.42 1.23 3.54
C ARG A 170 40.92 2.04 2.36
N ARG A 171 41.42 1.75 1.17
CA ARG A 171 41.07 2.47 -0.05
C ARG A 171 39.57 2.38 -0.37
N VAL A 172 38.98 1.21 -0.17
CA VAL A 172 37.55 0.96 -0.39
C VAL A 172 36.68 1.78 0.57
N VAL A 173 37.06 1.83 1.84
CA VAL A 173 36.35 2.57 2.89
C VAL A 173 36.47 4.09 2.66
N GLU A 174 37.65 4.59 2.26
CA GLU A 174 37.84 5.99 1.82
C GLU A 174 36.95 6.35 0.62
N ILE A 175 36.86 5.48 -0.40
CA ILE A 175 36.01 5.69 -1.58
C ILE A 175 34.52 5.71 -1.22
N ALA A 176 34.13 4.97 -0.17
CA ALA A 176 32.78 5.02 0.36
C ALA A 176 32.46 6.36 1.06
N GLY A 177 33.46 7.22 1.28
CA GLY A 177 33.33 8.54 1.89
C GLY A 177 33.64 8.56 3.39
N MET A 178 34.23 7.49 3.92
CA MET A 178 34.56 7.37 5.34
C MET A 178 35.94 7.97 5.64
N THR A 179 36.09 8.58 6.81
CA THR A 179 37.33 9.24 7.27
C THR A 179 37.99 8.45 8.40
N GLU A 180 39.31 8.31 8.35
CA GLU A 180 40.09 7.64 9.40
C GLU A 180 39.93 8.36 10.76
N TYR A 181 39.90 7.60 11.86
CA TYR A 181 39.68 8.04 13.25
C TYR A 181 38.28 8.59 13.58
N CYS A 182 37.54 9.09 12.59
CA CYS A 182 36.14 9.48 12.74
C CYS A 182 35.22 8.27 12.51
N ASP A 183 35.32 7.67 11.34
CA ASP A 183 34.39 6.65 10.84
C ASP A 183 34.98 5.25 10.86
N PHE A 184 36.31 5.11 10.81
CA PHE A 184 36.97 3.80 10.96
C PHE A 184 38.31 3.90 11.69
N ALA A 185 38.72 2.80 12.30
CA ALA A 185 40.01 2.65 12.97
C ALA A 185 40.65 1.33 12.59
N GLU A 186 41.96 1.34 12.37
CA GLU A 186 42.72 0.16 11.98
C GLU A 186 43.43 -0.48 13.17
N GLN A 187 43.54 -1.82 13.14
CA GLN A 187 44.33 -2.61 14.08
C GLN A 187 44.08 -2.31 15.58
N VAL A 188 42.85 -1.93 15.92
CA VAL A 188 42.43 -1.69 17.31
C VAL A 188 42.57 -3.00 18.09
N THR A 189 43.27 -2.97 19.22
CA THR A 189 43.34 -4.15 20.09
C THR A 189 42.11 -4.15 20.98
N VAL A 190 41.31 -5.22 20.88
CA VAL A 190 40.10 -5.42 21.68
C VAL A 190 40.39 -6.54 22.67
N GLU A 191 39.95 -6.35 23.91
CA GLU A 191 40.02 -7.40 24.93
C GLU A 191 38.89 -8.40 24.67
N GLY A 192 39.26 -9.64 24.31
CA GLY A 192 38.31 -10.72 24.10
C GLY A 192 37.95 -11.47 25.38
N PRO A 193 36.96 -12.38 25.33
CA PRO A 193 36.71 -13.34 26.40
C PRO A 193 37.97 -14.20 26.61
N GLU A 194 38.28 -14.51 27.88
CA GLU A 194 39.45 -15.32 28.28
C GLU A 194 40.84 -14.71 27.96
N ASP A 195 41.03 -13.40 28.14
CA ASP A 195 42.37 -12.76 28.10
C ASP A 195 43.07 -12.88 26.72
N LYS A 196 42.32 -13.26 25.67
CA LYS A 196 42.80 -13.30 24.28
C LYS A 196 42.58 -11.93 23.64
N ARG A 197 43.69 -11.25 23.34
CA ARG A 197 43.69 -10.04 22.52
C ARG A 197 43.22 -10.38 21.10
N LEU A 198 42.06 -9.86 20.73
CA LEU A 198 41.54 -9.94 19.38
C LEU A 198 41.86 -8.61 18.67
N ARG A 199 42.39 -8.71 17.46
CA ARG A 199 42.90 -7.57 16.72
C ARG A 199 42.36 -7.65 15.30
N PRO A 200 41.17 -7.11 15.04
CA PRO A 200 40.65 -7.04 13.68
C PRO A 200 41.49 -6.06 12.85
N ASP A 201 41.45 -6.23 11.53
CA ASP A 201 42.19 -5.36 10.63
C ASP A 201 41.58 -3.95 10.62
N MET A 202 40.24 -3.86 10.67
CA MET A 202 39.52 -2.59 10.74
C MET A 202 38.21 -2.70 11.54
N THR A 203 37.87 -1.63 12.25
CA THR A 203 36.55 -1.41 12.84
C THR A 203 35.94 -0.16 12.22
N ILE A 204 34.74 -0.28 11.67
CA ILE A 204 33.99 0.80 11.02
C ILE A 204 32.81 1.17 11.92
N LYS A 205 32.73 2.45 12.30
CA LYS A 205 31.59 3.00 13.02
C LYS A 205 30.48 3.35 12.02
N LEU A 206 29.28 2.92 12.35
CA LEU A 206 28.08 3.24 11.61
C LEU A 206 27.21 4.21 12.41
N ALA A 207 26.23 4.78 11.73
CA ALA A 207 25.21 5.57 12.39
C ALA A 207 24.44 4.78 13.46
N GLY A 208 23.87 5.51 14.42
CA GLY A 208 23.16 4.91 15.54
C GLY A 208 24.07 4.20 16.54
N GLY A 209 25.37 4.53 16.56
CA GLY A 209 26.35 3.98 17.51
C GLY A 209 26.79 2.55 17.21
N LYS A 210 26.38 1.99 16.06
CA LYS A 210 26.73 0.63 15.66
C LYS A 210 28.17 0.54 15.17
N GLN A 211 28.78 -0.63 15.28
CA GLN A 211 30.16 -0.87 14.80
C GLN A 211 30.24 -2.17 14.01
N ILE A 212 30.91 -2.16 12.87
CA ILE A 212 31.21 -3.37 12.10
C ILE A 212 32.68 -3.68 12.22
N VAL A 213 32.99 -4.96 12.45
CA VAL A 213 34.35 -5.48 12.42
C VAL A 213 34.63 -6.08 11.05
N VAL A 214 35.75 -5.67 10.44
CA VAL A 214 36.17 -6.12 9.12
C VAL A 214 37.56 -6.75 9.21
N ASP A 215 37.69 -7.94 8.63
CA ASP A 215 38.95 -8.69 8.55
C ASP A 215 39.26 -8.95 7.06
N ALA A 216 40.42 -8.48 6.59
CA ALA A 216 40.86 -8.58 5.21
C ALA A 216 41.52 -9.94 4.98
N LYS A 217 40.89 -10.76 4.13
CA LYS A 217 41.37 -12.08 3.73
C LYS A 217 41.71 -12.12 2.26
N THR A 218 42.91 -12.61 1.97
CA THR A 218 43.43 -12.65 0.60
C THR A 218 43.86 -14.08 0.25
N PRO A 219 42.93 -15.03 0.07
CA PRO A 219 43.25 -16.37 -0.42
C PRO A 219 43.50 -16.28 -1.93
N MET A 220 44.73 -15.99 -2.34
CA MET A 220 45.03 -15.67 -3.75
C MET A 220 45.91 -16.71 -4.42
N ASP A 221 46.67 -17.50 -3.68
CA ASP A 221 47.67 -18.41 -4.25
C ASP A 221 47.02 -19.49 -5.13
N ALA A 222 45.93 -20.10 -4.65
CA ALA A 222 45.18 -21.11 -5.40
C ALA A 222 44.49 -20.52 -6.63
N TYR A 223 43.92 -19.32 -6.51
CA TYR A 223 43.33 -18.60 -7.64
C TYR A 223 44.37 -18.23 -8.70
N LEU A 224 45.55 -17.72 -8.32
CA LEU A 224 46.62 -17.42 -9.28
C LEU A 224 47.08 -18.67 -10.02
N ASN A 225 47.24 -19.80 -9.31
CA ASN A 225 47.57 -21.08 -9.95
C ASN A 225 46.51 -21.50 -10.99
N SER A 226 45.22 -21.25 -10.71
CA SER A 226 44.14 -21.54 -11.66
C SER A 226 44.20 -20.71 -12.94
N ILE A 227 44.74 -19.49 -12.88
CA ILE A 227 44.89 -18.61 -14.05
C ILE A 227 46.14 -18.95 -14.86
N GLU A 228 47.20 -19.39 -14.18
CA GLU A 228 48.50 -19.68 -14.81
C GLU A 228 48.56 -21.06 -15.48
N THR A 229 47.68 -21.99 -15.10
CA THR A 229 47.64 -23.32 -15.71
C THR A 229 46.85 -23.34 -17.02
N ASP A 230 47.41 -23.97 -18.04
CA ASP A 230 46.74 -24.24 -19.32
C ASP A 230 45.90 -25.53 -19.29
N ASP A 231 46.09 -26.36 -18.25
CA ASP A 231 45.36 -27.61 -18.06
C ASP A 231 44.05 -27.39 -17.31
N GLU A 232 42.95 -27.91 -17.89
CA GLU A 232 41.59 -27.73 -17.39
C GLU A 232 41.38 -28.41 -16.04
N GLU A 233 41.90 -29.63 -15.87
CA GLU A 233 41.74 -30.42 -14.65
C GLU A 233 42.48 -29.75 -13.48
N SER A 234 43.72 -29.33 -13.72
CA SER A 234 44.52 -28.56 -12.76
C SER A 234 43.87 -27.23 -12.40
N ARG A 235 43.18 -26.58 -13.35
CA ARG A 235 42.46 -25.33 -13.11
C ARG A 235 41.27 -25.56 -12.17
N GLU A 236 40.49 -26.60 -12.43
CA GLU A 236 39.35 -27.00 -11.60
C GLU A 236 39.77 -27.35 -10.17
N GLU A 237 40.86 -28.10 -10.01
CA GLU A 237 41.42 -28.44 -8.70
C GLU A 237 41.85 -27.18 -7.92
N ALA A 238 42.59 -26.29 -8.57
CA ALA A 238 43.07 -25.06 -7.96
C ALA A 238 41.91 -24.14 -7.51
N LEU A 239 40.82 -24.07 -8.28
CA LEU A 239 39.62 -23.35 -7.89
C LEU A 239 38.88 -24.04 -6.71
N GLY A 240 38.90 -25.37 -6.65
CA GLY A 240 38.40 -26.11 -5.49
C GLY A 240 39.18 -25.78 -4.21
N VAL A 241 40.50 -25.70 -4.29
CA VAL A 241 41.37 -25.28 -3.19
C VAL A 241 41.07 -23.83 -2.77
N HIS A 242 40.85 -22.92 -3.73
CA HIS A 242 40.46 -21.54 -3.45
C HIS A 242 39.15 -21.43 -2.66
N LEU A 243 38.12 -22.18 -3.08
CA LEU A 243 36.84 -22.24 -2.36
C LEU A 243 37.01 -22.80 -0.93
N ALA A 244 37.82 -23.84 -0.77
CA ALA A 244 38.11 -24.41 0.55
C ALA A 244 38.77 -23.37 1.47
N GLN A 245 39.77 -22.63 0.99
CA GLN A 245 40.43 -21.56 1.75
C GLN A 245 39.46 -20.45 2.15
N MET A 246 38.54 -20.07 1.27
CA MET A 246 37.48 -19.10 1.57
C MET A 246 36.58 -19.57 2.71
N ARG A 247 36.13 -20.84 2.68
CA ARG A 247 35.31 -21.42 3.76
C ARG A 247 36.07 -21.54 5.08
N ASP A 248 37.36 -21.88 5.03
CA ASP A 248 38.21 -21.92 6.22
C ASP A 248 38.34 -20.53 6.85
N HIS A 249 38.50 -19.48 6.04
CA HIS A 249 38.55 -18.11 6.53
C HIS A 249 37.23 -17.67 7.18
N VAL A 250 36.09 -18.00 6.58
CA VAL A 250 34.77 -17.74 7.18
C VAL A 250 34.62 -18.47 8.51
N THR A 251 34.98 -19.75 8.57
CA THR A 251 34.89 -20.56 9.80
C THR A 251 35.77 -19.99 10.90
N ASN A 252 37.01 -19.61 10.55
CA ASN A 252 37.96 -19.00 11.48
C ASN A 252 37.54 -17.59 11.94
N LEU A 253 36.82 -16.85 11.11
CA LEU A 253 36.31 -15.52 11.48
C LEU A 253 35.09 -15.64 12.40
N SER A 254 34.17 -16.55 12.07
CA SER A 254 32.98 -16.84 12.88
C SER A 254 33.34 -17.28 14.30
N SER A 255 34.39 -18.12 14.46
CA SER A 255 34.81 -18.59 15.79
C SER A 255 35.41 -17.51 16.69
N LYS A 256 35.78 -16.33 16.16
CA LYS A 256 36.30 -15.21 16.96
C LYS A 256 35.20 -14.42 17.68
N GLN A 257 33.93 -14.64 17.32
CA GLN A 257 32.75 -14.05 17.99
C GLN A 257 32.90 -12.55 18.29
N TYR A 258 33.34 -11.76 17.30
CA TYR A 258 33.56 -10.33 17.50
C TYR A 258 32.32 -9.59 18.01
N TRP A 259 31.13 -10.07 17.66
CA TRP A 259 29.85 -9.49 18.07
C TRP A 259 29.58 -9.59 19.59
N ASP A 260 30.21 -10.52 20.32
CA ASP A 260 30.00 -10.66 21.77
C ASP A 260 30.75 -9.60 22.61
N GLN A 261 31.70 -8.88 22.00
CA GLN A 261 32.59 -7.93 22.69
C GLN A 261 32.16 -6.47 22.58
N PHE A 262 31.22 -6.15 21.69
CA PHE A 262 30.78 -4.78 21.45
C PHE A 262 29.29 -4.64 21.80
N GLU A 263 28.97 -3.84 22.83
CA GLU A 263 27.59 -3.58 23.30
C GLU A 263 26.63 -3.04 22.22
N SER A 264 27.12 -2.66 21.03
CA SER A 264 26.32 -2.09 19.94
C SER A 264 26.71 -2.58 18.53
N SER A 265 27.49 -3.65 18.39
CA SER A 265 27.79 -4.21 17.06
C SER A 265 26.58 -4.98 16.51
N PRO A 266 26.20 -4.85 15.23
CA PRO A 266 25.46 -5.92 14.55
C PRO A 266 26.09 -7.30 14.82
N GLU A 267 25.25 -8.33 14.91
CA GLU A 267 25.62 -9.75 15.08
C GLU A 267 26.32 -10.32 13.82
N LEU A 268 27.27 -9.59 13.23
CA LEU A 268 27.82 -9.91 11.91
C LEU A 268 29.25 -9.37 11.76
N ALA A 269 30.21 -10.25 11.49
CA ALA A 269 31.57 -9.89 11.09
C ALA A 269 31.68 -9.82 9.55
N VAL A 270 32.52 -8.93 9.02
CA VAL A 270 32.76 -8.83 7.58
C VAL A 270 34.10 -9.45 7.21
N MET A 271 34.07 -10.44 6.32
CA MET A 271 35.26 -10.95 5.64
C MET A 271 35.46 -10.17 4.34
N PHE A 272 36.48 -9.32 4.29
CA PHE A 272 36.79 -8.55 3.09
C PHE A 272 37.74 -9.31 2.16
N VAL A 273 37.36 -9.47 0.89
CA VAL A 273 38.16 -10.05 -0.18
C VAL A 273 38.60 -8.94 -1.13
N PRO A 274 39.90 -8.68 -1.31
CA PRO A 274 40.39 -7.45 -1.94
C PRO A 274 40.21 -7.38 -3.47
N ALA A 275 39.60 -8.38 -4.10
CA ALA A 275 39.27 -8.34 -5.52
C ALA A 275 37.93 -9.07 -5.78
N ASP A 276 37.06 -8.44 -6.57
CA ASP A 276 35.79 -9.03 -6.98
C ASP A 276 36.00 -10.35 -7.73
N SER A 277 37.05 -10.46 -8.55
CA SER A 277 37.35 -11.68 -9.31
C SER A 277 37.66 -12.89 -8.42
N LEU A 278 38.29 -12.67 -7.25
CA LEU A 278 38.54 -13.72 -6.26
C LEU A 278 37.22 -14.21 -5.65
N PHE A 279 36.31 -13.29 -5.34
CA PHE A 279 35.04 -13.64 -4.76
C PHE A 279 34.14 -14.35 -5.79
N MET A 280 34.04 -13.82 -7.01
CA MET A 280 33.24 -14.41 -8.09
C MET A 280 33.71 -15.81 -8.46
N ALA A 281 35.03 -16.07 -8.51
CA ALA A 281 35.56 -17.40 -8.78
C ALA A 281 35.15 -18.45 -7.73
N ALA A 282 34.98 -18.04 -6.47
CA ALA A 282 34.46 -18.93 -5.43
C ALA A 282 32.95 -19.17 -5.59
N LEU A 283 32.17 -18.14 -5.98
CA LEU A 283 30.73 -18.26 -6.24
C LEU A 283 30.41 -19.11 -7.46
N ASP A 284 31.23 -19.03 -8.52
CA ASP A 284 31.11 -19.88 -9.69
C ASP A 284 31.26 -21.37 -9.33
N LYS A 285 32.05 -21.68 -8.29
CA LYS A 285 32.21 -23.05 -7.76
C LYS A 285 31.10 -23.46 -6.81
N ASP A 286 30.70 -22.57 -5.92
CA ASP A 286 29.62 -22.80 -4.98
C ASP A 286 28.71 -21.57 -4.86
N PRO A 287 27.56 -21.58 -5.55
CA PRO A 287 26.59 -20.50 -5.47
C PRO A 287 26.01 -20.27 -4.07
N ASN A 288 26.06 -21.27 -3.18
CA ASN A 288 25.49 -21.16 -1.82
C ASN A 288 26.48 -20.60 -0.80
N LEU A 289 27.70 -20.20 -1.22
CA LEU A 289 28.74 -19.74 -0.30
C LEU A 289 28.30 -18.52 0.52
N VAL A 290 27.49 -17.63 -0.07
CA VAL A 290 27.00 -16.42 0.60
C VAL A 290 26.04 -16.77 1.73
N GLU A 291 25.04 -17.60 1.44
CA GLU A 291 24.07 -18.08 2.42
C GLU A 291 24.77 -18.85 3.54
N TRP A 292 25.68 -19.76 3.18
CA TRP A 292 26.44 -20.56 4.14
C TRP A 292 27.31 -19.73 5.09
N ALA A 293 27.89 -18.63 4.59
CA ALA A 293 28.67 -17.69 5.41
C ALA A 293 27.75 -16.84 6.30
N ALA A 294 26.60 -16.40 5.79
CA ALA A 294 25.62 -15.62 6.53
C ALA A 294 25.05 -16.41 7.72
N GLU A 295 24.75 -17.70 7.56
CA GLU A 295 24.35 -18.61 8.65
C GLU A 295 25.40 -18.69 9.79
N ARG A 296 26.64 -18.30 9.51
CA ARG A 296 27.77 -18.27 10.46
C ARG A 296 28.08 -16.87 10.96
N HIS A 297 27.17 -15.91 10.76
CA HIS A 297 27.36 -14.52 11.16
C HIS A 297 28.58 -13.88 10.48
N VAL A 298 28.90 -14.31 9.24
CA VAL A 298 29.97 -13.71 8.42
C VAL A 298 29.42 -13.22 7.10
N PHE A 299 29.60 -11.94 6.82
CA PHE A 299 29.30 -11.34 5.54
C PHE A 299 30.56 -11.25 4.68
N ILE A 300 30.56 -11.92 3.53
CA ILE A 300 31.67 -11.82 2.57
C ILE A 300 31.47 -10.57 1.73
N ALA A 301 32.45 -9.67 1.75
CA ALA A 301 32.42 -8.43 1.00
C ALA A 301 33.63 -8.31 0.07
N SER A 302 33.38 -7.91 -1.18
CA SER A 302 34.39 -7.46 -2.13
C SER A 302 34.41 -5.92 -2.17
N PRO A 303 35.32 -5.27 -2.92
CA PRO A 303 35.34 -3.81 -3.04
C PRO A 303 33.98 -3.21 -3.41
N ILE A 304 33.31 -3.77 -4.42
CA ILE A 304 32.02 -3.25 -4.88
C ILE A 304 30.94 -3.42 -3.81
N THR A 305 30.86 -4.61 -3.19
CA THR A 305 29.79 -4.87 -2.22
C THR A 305 30.00 -4.10 -0.94
N LEU A 306 31.25 -3.93 -0.47
CA LEU A 306 31.55 -3.15 0.72
C LEU A 306 31.21 -1.66 0.51
N ILE A 307 31.58 -1.06 -0.62
CA ILE A 307 31.19 0.32 -0.96
C ILE A 307 29.66 0.45 -0.94
N THR A 308 28.97 -0.50 -1.56
CA THR A 308 27.50 -0.49 -1.66
C THR A 308 26.85 -0.52 -0.28
N VAL A 309 27.30 -1.43 0.58
CA VAL A 309 26.78 -1.56 1.96
C VAL A 309 27.06 -0.30 2.77
N LEU A 310 28.29 0.22 2.75
CA LEU A 310 28.65 1.41 3.51
C LEU A 310 27.87 2.64 3.05
N LYS A 311 27.68 2.82 1.74
CA LYS A 311 26.87 3.91 1.19
C LYS A 311 25.39 3.76 1.52
N ALA A 312 24.84 2.55 1.45
CA ALA A 312 23.45 2.30 1.79
C ALA A 312 23.17 2.61 3.27
N VAL A 313 24.09 2.22 4.16
CA VAL A 313 24.00 2.55 5.59
C VAL A 313 24.14 4.06 5.83
N ALA A 314 25.01 4.75 5.08
CA ALA A 314 25.14 6.21 5.19
C ALA A 314 23.87 6.95 4.75
N ILE A 315 23.15 6.45 3.74
CA ILE A 315 21.93 7.08 3.21
C ILE A 315 20.70 6.79 4.07
N GLY A 316 20.61 5.62 4.71
CA GLY A 316 19.43 5.21 5.51
C GLY A 316 19.28 5.89 6.88
N VAL A 317 20.02 6.97 7.13
CA VAL A 317 20.13 7.66 8.43
C VAL A 317 19.53 9.07 8.38
N ASP A 318 19.16 9.54 7.19
CA ASP A 318 18.39 10.78 6.96
C ASP A 318 16.87 10.49 6.92
#